data_AF-A0A7S1H2T1-F1
#
_entry.id   AF-A0A7S1H2T1-F1
#
_cell.length_a   1.000
_cell.length_b   1.000
_cell.length_c   1.000
_cell.angle_alpha   90.00
_cell.angle_beta   90.00
_cell.angle_gamma   90.00
#
_symmetry.space_group_name_H-M   'P 1'
#
loop_
_entity.id
_entity.type
_entity.pdbx_description
1 polymer ?
#
loop_
_entity_poly.entity_id
_entity_poly.type
_entity_poly.pdbx_seq_one_letter_code
_entity_poly.pdbx_strand_id
1 'polypeptide(L)'
;SLMGLSRIAVLISLVFSYPLAFQGARDGVLDLLNIKDRSNKTLNTVTVAVLALVTGVAYSLRDVSLVLSFGGATLGNALIYVFPALMFRGAVQKMKNASEGLKREVKFAMGVAGMGIGFGVLGLKMAIKGLAG
;
A
#
# COMPACT_ATOMS: atom_id res chain seq x y z
N SER A 1 -35.83 1.67 8.20
CA SER A 1 -34.63 0.82 8.33
C SER A 1 -33.47 1.45 7.56
N LEU A 2 -32.89 2.54 8.09
CA LEU A 2 -31.80 3.28 7.44
C LEU A 2 -30.50 2.46 7.41
N MET A 3 -30.26 1.70 8.48
CA MET A 3 -29.09 0.81 8.62
C MET A 3 -29.06 -0.32 7.58
N GLY A 4 -30.22 -0.85 7.17
CA GLY A 4 -30.31 -1.85 6.10
C GLY A 4 -29.93 -1.28 4.74
N LEU A 5 -30.42 -0.08 4.41
CA LEU A 5 -30.08 0.63 3.17
C LEU A 5 -28.59 0.97 3.11
N SER A 6 -28.00 1.44 4.22
CA SER A 6 -26.56 1.73 4.29
C SER A 6 -25.70 0.48 4.05
N ARG A 7 -26.10 -0.68 4.62
CA ARG A 7 -25.38 -1.95 4.38
C ARG A 7 -25.47 -2.38 2.92
N ILE A 8 -26.63 -2.24 2.30
CA ILE A 8 -26.82 -2.56 0.87
C ILE A 8 -25.94 -1.66 0.00
N ALA A 9 -25.90 -0.36 0.27
CA ALA A 9 -25.04 0.57 -0.47
C ALA A 9 -23.54 0.21 -0.33
N VAL A 10 -23.08 -0.13 0.87
CA VAL A 10 -21.70 -0.58 1.11
C VAL A 10 -21.42 -1.90 0.39
N LEU A 11 -22.34 -2.86 0.41
CA LEU A 11 -22.19 -4.13 -0.31
C LEU A 11 -22.05 -3.92 -1.81
N ILE A 12 -22.88 -3.06 -2.41
CA ILE A 12 -22.80 -2.72 -3.83
C ILE A 12 -21.42 -2.11 -4.12
N SER A 13 -20.98 -1.14 -3.32
CA SER A 13 -19.66 -0.53 -3.49
C SER A 13 -18.52 -1.55 -3.41
N LEU A 14 -18.57 -2.49 -2.46
CA LEU A 14 -17.56 -3.53 -2.30
C LEU A 14 -17.52 -4.51 -3.48
N VAL A 15 -18.69 -4.92 -4.01
CA VAL A 15 -18.77 -5.85 -5.15
C VAL A 15 -18.13 -5.26 -6.40
N PHE A 16 -18.27 -3.95 -6.63
CA PHE A 16 -17.64 -3.30 -7.78
C PHE A 16 -16.16 -2.90 -7.53
N SER A 17 -15.81 -2.56 -6.29
CA SER A 17 -14.45 -2.11 -5.96
C SER A 17 -13.47 -3.27 -5.79
N TYR A 18 -13.93 -4.42 -5.28
CA TYR A 18 -13.06 -5.56 -4.98
C TYR A 18 -12.37 -6.12 -6.24
N PRO A 19 -13.05 -6.36 -7.37
CA PRO A 19 -12.40 -6.84 -8.59
C PRO A 19 -11.34 -5.86 -9.11
N LEU A 20 -11.62 -4.55 -9.06
CA LEU A 20 -10.70 -3.51 -9.51
C LEU A 20 -9.44 -3.46 -8.64
N ALA A 21 -9.61 -3.50 -7.31
CA ALA A 21 -8.49 -3.54 -6.37
C ALA A 21 -7.69 -4.85 -6.50
N PHE A 22 -8.36 -5.98 -6.68
CA PHE A 22 -7.72 -7.28 -6.83
C PHE A 22 -6.89 -7.38 -8.11
N GLN A 23 -7.40 -6.83 -9.23
CA GLN A 23 -6.64 -6.76 -10.48
C GLN A 23 -5.35 -5.95 -10.29
N GLY A 24 -5.44 -4.77 -9.66
CA GLY A 24 -4.26 -3.96 -9.35
C GLY A 24 -3.25 -4.67 -8.44
N ALA A 25 -3.72 -5.42 -7.43
CA ALA A 25 -2.86 -6.21 -6.56
C ALA A 25 -2.14 -7.35 -7.31
N ARG A 26 -2.85 -8.08 -8.18
CA ARG A 26 -2.27 -9.14 -9.00
C ARG A 26 -1.21 -8.60 -9.97
N ASP A 27 -1.53 -7.49 -10.64
CA ASP A 27 -0.59 -6.86 -11.58
C ASP A 27 0.64 -6.31 -10.83
N GLY A 28 0.46 -5.73 -9.64
CA GLY A 28 1.57 -5.31 -8.78
C GLY A 28 2.48 -6.46 -8.34
N VAL A 29 1.91 -7.64 -8.02
CA VAL A 29 2.70 -8.85 -7.68
C VAL A 29 3.50 -9.35 -8.89
N LEU A 30 2.88 -9.36 -10.08
CA LEU A 30 3.56 -9.76 -11.32
C LEU A 30 4.71 -8.81 -11.67
N ASP A 31 4.49 -7.51 -11.51
CA ASP A 31 5.50 -6.48 -11.75
C ASP A 31 6.65 -6.55 -10.74
N LEU A 32 6.34 -6.84 -9.46
CA LEU A 32 7.36 -7.00 -8.41
C LEU A 32 8.23 -8.24 -8.64
N LEU A 33 7.66 -9.33 -9.16
CA LEU A 33 8.38 -10.56 -9.52
C LEU A 33 9.03 -10.49 -10.91
N ASN A 34 8.88 -9.38 -11.64
CA ASN A 34 9.37 -9.17 -13.01
C ASN A 34 8.88 -10.26 -13.99
N ILE A 35 7.70 -10.82 -13.74
CA ILE A 35 7.10 -11.85 -14.59
C ILE A 35 6.32 -11.14 -15.69
N LYS A 36 6.93 -11.06 -16.88
CA LYS A 36 6.30 -10.47 -18.07
C LYS A 36 5.33 -11.41 -18.76
N ASP A 37 5.35 -12.69 -18.40
CA ASP A 37 4.45 -13.69 -18.98
C ASP A 37 3.03 -13.52 -18.41
N ARG A 38 2.14 -13.02 -19.27
CA ARG A 38 0.71 -12.83 -18.98
C ARG A 38 -0.13 -14.01 -19.48
N SER A 39 0.46 -15.19 -19.62
CA SER A 39 -0.25 -16.43 -19.94
C SER A 39 -1.36 -16.73 -18.92
N ASN A 40 -2.49 -17.24 -19.41
CA ASN A 40 -3.67 -17.59 -18.59
C ASN A 40 -3.33 -18.53 -17.42
N LYS A 41 -2.30 -19.38 -17.56
CA LYS A 41 -1.84 -20.26 -16.47
C LYS A 41 -1.16 -19.46 -15.35
N THR A 42 -0.17 -18.64 -15.69
CA THR A 42 0.56 -17.78 -14.72
C THR A 42 -0.38 -16.83 -14.00
N LEU A 43 -1.26 -16.22 -14.78
CA LEU A 43 -2.32 -15.35 -14.31
C LEU A 43 -3.22 -16.07 -13.29
N ASN A 44 -3.75 -17.25 -13.61
CA ASN A 44 -4.61 -18.00 -12.68
C ASN A 44 -3.86 -18.47 -11.43
N THR A 45 -2.60 -18.90 -11.55
CA THR A 45 -1.78 -19.29 -10.41
C THR A 45 -1.56 -18.12 -9.45
N VAL A 46 -1.22 -16.94 -9.96
CA VAL A 46 -1.06 -15.74 -9.12
C VAL A 46 -2.39 -15.33 -8.49
N THR A 47 -3.51 -15.41 -9.23
CA THR A 47 -4.84 -15.14 -8.65
C THR A 47 -5.13 -16.06 -7.47
N VAL A 48 -4.95 -17.37 -7.63
CA VAL A 48 -5.21 -18.34 -6.57
C VAL A 48 -4.26 -18.12 -5.39
N ALA A 49 -2.99 -17.83 -5.64
CA ALA A 49 -2.01 -17.55 -4.58
C ALA A 49 -2.35 -16.29 -3.78
N VAL A 50 -2.71 -15.19 -4.45
CA VAL A 50 -3.09 -13.92 -3.80
C VAL A 50 -4.40 -14.11 -3.02
N LEU A 51 -5.39 -14.80 -3.58
CA LEU A 51 -6.64 -15.12 -2.88
C LEU A 51 -6.40 -16.00 -1.65
N ALA A 52 -5.56 -17.03 -1.75
CA ALA A 52 -5.21 -17.90 -0.63
C ALA A 52 -4.51 -17.11 0.49
N LEU A 53 -3.59 -16.22 0.13
CA LEU A 53 -2.91 -15.35 1.08
C LEU A 53 -3.89 -14.41 1.78
N VAL A 54 -4.73 -13.68 1.02
CA VAL A 54 -5.74 -12.77 1.59
C VAL A 54 -6.70 -13.54 2.50
N THR A 55 -7.11 -14.75 2.10
CA THR A 55 -8.00 -15.60 2.90
C THR A 55 -7.31 -16.09 4.19
N GLY A 56 -6.02 -16.45 4.12
CA GLY A 56 -5.24 -16.82 5.30
C GLY A 56 -5.05 -15.67 6.29
N VAL A 57 -4.82 -14.45 5.77
CA VAL A 57 -4.75 -13.23 6.60
C VAL A 57 -6.11 -12.93 7.23
N ALA A 58 -7.20 -13.06 6.47
CA ALA A 58 -8.57 -12.88 6.99
C ALA A 58 -8.93 -13.90 8.09
N TYR A 59 -8.36 -15.11 8.05
CA TYR A 59 -8.54 -16.09 9.12
C TYR A 59 -7.85 -15.68 10.43
N SER A 60 -6.67 -15.05 10.33
CA SER A 60 -5.87 -14.64 11.49
C SER A 60 -6.28 -13.28 12.05
N LEU A 61 -6.73 -12.36 11.20
CA LEU A 61 -7.10 -10.99 11.56
C LEU A 61 -8.60 -10.77 11.35
N ARG A 62 -9.36 -10.85 12.44
CA ARG A 62 -10.82 -10.61 12.43
C ARG A 62 -11.19 -9.13 12.56
N ASP A 63 -10.27 -8.29 13.02
CA ASP A 63 -10.52 -6.86 13.17
C ASP A 63 -10.15 -6.11 11.88
N VAL A 64 -11.18 -5.70 11.15
CA VAL A 64 -11.05 -4.91 9.91
C VAL A 64 -10.44 -3.53 10.20
N SER A 65 -10.69 -2.96 11.38
CA SER A 65 -10.14 -1.67 11.79
C SER A 65 -8.63 -1.74 11.90
N LEU A 66 -8.09 -2.84 12.46
CA LEU A 66 -6.65 -3.08 12.52
C LEU A 66 -6.05 -3.16 11.12
N VAL A 67 -6.64 -3.96 10.23
CA VAL A 67 -6.13 -4.13 8.87
C VAL A 67 -6.12 -2.79 8.13
N LEU A 68 -7.18 -1.99 8.29
CA LEU A 68 -7.29 -0.68 7.68
C LEU A 68 -6.29 0.33 8.25
N SER A 69 -6.13 0.38 9.58
CA SER A 69 -5.16 1.26 10.25
C SER A 69 -3.72 0.85 9.94
N PHE A 70 -3.41 -0.44 9.96
CA PHE A 70 -2.08 -0.97 9.64
C PHE A 70 -1.72 -0.74 8.18
N GLY A 71 -2.61 -1.13 7.26
CA GLY A 71 -2.43 -0.97 5.83
C GLY A 71 -2.33 0.49 5.44
N GLY A 72 -3.24 1.34 5.93
CA GLY A 72 -3.24 2.77 5.67
C GLY A 72 -2.02 3.49 6.24
N ALA A 73 -1.65 3.22 7.50
CA ALA A 73 -0.51 3.87 8.13
C ALA A 73 0.83 3.41 7.53
N THR A 74 0.96 2.16 7.10
CA THR A 74 2.22 1.64 6.56
C THR A 74 2.34 1.93 5.06
N LEU A 75 1.39 1.46 4.26
CA LEU A 75 1.41 1.61 2.81
C LEU A 75 1.13 3.06 2.40
N GLY A 76 0.17 3.73 3.05
CA GLY A 76 -0.15 5.13 2.76
C GLY A 76 1.02 6.06 3.08
N ASN A 77 1.69 5.87 4.22
CA ASN A 77 2.87 6.65 4.57
C ASN A 77 4.05 6.38 3.63
N ALA A 78 4.26 5.13 3.24
CA ALA A 78 5.27 4.78 2.24
C ALA A 78 5.00 5.46 0.89
N LEU A 79 3.74 5.46 0.43
CA LEU A 79 3.33 6.08 -0.82
C LEU A 79 3.40 7.61 -0.81
N ILE A 80 3.04 8.25 0.30
CA ILE A 80 2.98 9.72 0.38
C ILE A 80 4.35 10.34 0.66
N TYR A 81 5.16 9.72 1.53
CA TYR A 81 6.40 10.34 2.01
C TYR A 81 7.67 9.64 1.50
N VAL A 82 7.69 8.31 1.40
CA VAL A 82 8.92 7.56 1.14
C VAL A 82 9.18 7.41 -0.36
N PHE A 83 8.21 6.95 -1.14
CA PHE A 83 8.40 6.72 -2.58
C PHE A 83 8.70 7.98 -3.37
N PRO A 84 8.01 9.13 -3.18
CA PRO A 84 8.35 10.35 -3.91
C PRO A 84 9.76 10.85 -3.59
N ALA A 85 10.19 10.75 -2.33
CA ALA A 85 11.54 11.14 -1.92
C ALA A 85 12.62 10.23 -2.54
N LEU A 86 12.38 8.92 -2.59
CA LEU A 86 13.28 7.96 -3.24
C LEU A 86 13.32 8.16 -4.76
N MET A 87 12.18 8.39 -5.40
CA MET A 87 12.09 8.68 -6.83
C MET A 87 12.81 9.98 -7.17
N PHE A 88 12.60 11.05 -6.38
CA PHE A 88 13.28 12.33 -6.57
C PHE A 88 14.79 12.20 -6.40
N ARG A 89 15.25 11.49 -5.36
CA ARG A 89 16.66 11.17 -5.18
C ARG A 89 17.24 10.41 -6.38
N GLY A 90 16.55 9.36 -6.85
CA GLY A 90 16.99 8.55 -7.99
C GLY A 90 17.03 9.34 -9.30
N ALA A 91 16.07 10.24 -9.53
CA ALA A 91 16.05 11.12 -10.69
C ALA A 91 17.21 12.12 -10.68
N VAL A 92 17.47 12.76 -9.54
CA VAL A 92 18.56 13.75 -9.39
C VAL A 92 19.94 13.08 -9.51
N GLN A 93 20.10 11.85 -9.01
CA GLN A 93 21.35 11.09 -9.18
C GLN A 93 21.65 10.72 -10.65
N LYS A 94 20.61 10.57 -11.48
CA LYS A 94 20.76 10.28 -12.92
C LYS A 94 21.00 11.54 -13.77
N MET A 95 20.85 12.74 -13.22
CA MET A 95 21.12 14.00 -13.92
C MET A 95 22.63 14.29 -13.95
N LYS A 96 23.21 14.43 -15.16
CA LYS A 96 24.65 14.71 -15.36
C LYS A 96 25.09 16.11 -14.88
N ASN A 97 24.19 17.07 -14.76
CA ASN A 97 24.43 18.44 -14.27
C ASN A 97 23.48 18.81 -13.12
N ALA A 98 23.50 18.04 -12.03
CA ALA A 98 22.70 18.35 -10.86
C ALA A 98 23.28 19.56 -10.11
N SER A 99 22.54 20.68 -10.08
CA SER A 99 22.86 21.87 -9.28
C SER A 99 22.98 21.53 -7.80
N GLU A 100 23.90 22.17 -7.08
CA GLU A 100 24.10 21.99 -5.64
C GLU A 100 22.82 22.30 -4.83
N GLY A 101 21.97 23.21 -5.33
CA GLY A 101 20.65 23.48 -4.76
C GLY A 101 19.73 22.25 -4.81
N LEU A 102 19.71 21.55 -5.95
CA LEU A 102 18.87 20.37 -6.16
C LEU A 102 19.34 19.18 -5.29
N LYS A 103 20.65 19.04 -5.07
CA LYS A 103 21.19 18.05 -4.12
C LYS A 103 20.80 18.36 -2.67
N ARG A 104 20.69 19.65 -2.31
CA ARG A 104 20.24 20.09 -0.98
C ARG A 104 18.74 19.85 -0.79
N GLU A 105 17.94 20.08 -1.83
CA GLU A 105 16.52 19.73 -1.87
C GLU A 105 16.28 18.24 -1.72
N VAL A 106 17.11 17.38 -2.35
CA VAL A 106 17.04 15.92 -2.14
C VAL A 106 17.29 15.56 -0.69
N LYS A 107 18.28 16.18 -0.02
CA LYS A 107 18.52 15.95 1.42
C LYS A 107 17.34 16.39 2.27
N PHE A 108 16.70 17.52 1.93
CA PHE A 108 15.50 17.99 2.61
C PHE A 108 14.31 17.02 2.40
N ALA A 109 14.08 16.58 1.16
CA ALA A 109 13.05 15.60 0.82
C ALA A 109 13.27 14.26 1.55
N MET A 110 14.52 13.80 1.64
CA MET A 110 14.87 12.61 2.43
C MET A 110 14.65 12.83 3.94
N GLY A 111 14.87 14.05 4.45
CA GLY A 111 14.54 14.41 5.83
C GLY A 111 13.03 14.37 6.10
N VAL A 112 12.22 14.89 5.18
CA VAL A 112 10.74 14.81 5.24
C VAL A 112 10.26 13.36 5.15
N ALA A 113 10.87 12.55 4.30
CA ALA A 113 10.60 11.10 4.26
C ALA A 113 10.94 10.41 5.58
N GLY A 114 12.06 10.79 6.22
CA GLY A 114 12.43 10.29 7.55
C GLY A 114 11.41 10.65 8.63
N MET A 115 10.89 11.89 8.62
CA MET A 115 9.80 12.31 9.51
C MET A 115 8.51 11.53 9.22
N GLY A 116 8.18 11.33 7.94
CA GLY A 116 7.07 10.47 7.52
C GLY A 116 7.18 9.06 8.08
N ILE A 117 8.35 8.42 7.96
CA ILE A 117 8.62 7.10 8.58
C ILE A 117 8.37 7.15 10.09
N GLY A 118 8.82 8.21 10.78
CA GLY A 118 8.53 8.43 12.20
C GLY A 118 7.03 8.45 12.52
N PHE A 119 6.25 9.23 11.77
CA PHE A 119 4.79 9.28 11.92
C PHE A 119 4.11 7.94 11.61
N GLY A 120 4.59 7.21 10.60
CA GLY A 120 4.11 5.86 10.28
C GLY A 120 4.34 4.88 11.42
N VAL A 121 5.52 4.90 12.05
CA VAL A 121 5.83 4.06 13.21
C VAL A 121 4.97 4.41 14.42
N LEU A 122 4.72 5.71 14.65
CA LEU A 122 3.82 6.16 15.73
C LEU A 122 2.37 5.70 15.47
N GLY A 123 1.86 5.87 14.25
CA GLY A 123 0.53 5.41 13.85
C GLY A 123 0.38 3.88 13.99
N LEU A 124 1.41 3.13 13.60
CA LEU A 124 1.46 1.68 13.77
C LEU A 124 1.43 1.27 15.26
N LYS A 125 2.22 1.93 16.11
CA LYS A 125 2.22 1.66 17.55
C LYS A 125 0.87 1.97 18.19
N MET A 126 0.19 3.05 17.76
CA MET A 126 -1.15 3.39 18.24
C MET A 126 -2.19 2.36 17.80
N ALA A 127 -2.12 1.89 16.56
CA ALA A 127 -3.01 0.84 16.05
C ALA A 127 -2.86 -0.47 16.84
N ILE A 128 -1.62 -0.90 17.14
CA ILE A 128 -1.37 -2.10 17.94
C ILE A 128 -1.81 -1.91 19.39
N LYS A 129 -1.56 -0.74 19.99
CA LYS A 129 -1.96 -0.48 21.38
C LYS A 129 -3.49 -0.44 21.54
N GLY A 130 -4.22 0.01 20.52
CA GLY A 130 -5.68 -0.02 20.47
C GLY A 130 -6.30 -1.42 20.45
N LEU A 131 -5.51 -2.48 20.21
CA LEU A 131 -5.95 -3.88 20.32
C LEU A 131 -5.77 -4.49 21.72
N ALA A 132 -4.90 -3.90 22.55
CA ALA A 132 -4.51 -4.47 23.83
C ALA A 132 -5.30 -3.92 25.02
N GLY A 133 -6.28 -3.03 24.77
CA GLY A 133 -7.19 -2.46 25.77
C GLY A 133 -8.62 -2.50 25.26
#